data_AF-A0A4V2URS9-F1
#
_entry.id   AF-A0A4V2URS9-F1
#
_cell.length_a   1.000
_cell.length_b   1.000
_cell.length_c   1.000
_cell.angle_alpha   90.00
_cell.angle_beta   90.00
_cell.angle_gamma   90.00
#
_symmetry.space_group_name_H-M   'P 1'
#
loop_
_entity.id
_entity.type
_entity.pdbx_description
1 polymer ?
#
loop_
_entity_poly.entity_id
_entity_poly.type
_entity_poly.pdbx_seq_one_letter_code
_entity_poly.pdbx_strand_id
1 'polypeptide(L)' 'MKTTVNHRHLGKSVSYRRLIRLELYKIQKHILGEKIYEPYQSLW' A
#
# COMPACT_ATOMS: atom_id res chain seq x y z
N MET A 1 5.67 -0.18 19.68
CA MET A 1 6.25 0.70 18.64
C MET A 1 5.31 0.78 17.44
N LYS A 2 4.87 1.98 17.01
CA LYS A 2 4.11 2.18 15.77
C LYS A 2 5.08 2.78 14.73
N THR A 3 5.79 1.93 14.00
CA THR A 3 6.66 2.37 12.90
C THR A 3 5.79 2.98 11.80
N THR A 4 6.00 4.27 11.54
CA THR A 4 5.37 5.02 10.46
C THR A 4 6.38 5.17 9.32
N VAL A 5 5.98 4.78 8.12
CA VAL A 5 6.79 4.91 6.91
C VAL A 5 6.27 6.08 6.11
N ASN A 6 7.16 6.91 5.58
CA ASN A 6 6.77 8.03 4.73
C ASN A 6 6.39 7.53 3.34
N HIS A 7 5.10 7.53 3.02
CA HIS A 7 4.61 7.07 1.73
C HIS A 7 4.70 8.21 0.73
N ARG A 8 5.72 8.21 -0.14
CA ARG A 8 5.96 9.28 -1.14
C ARG A 8 4.73 9.62 -1.97
N HIS A 9 3.95 8.62 -2.40
CA HIS A 9 2.81 8.84 -3.27
C HIS A 9 1.62 9.53 -2.56
N LEU A 10 1.51 9.44 -1.22
CA LEU A 10 0.47 10.15 -0.45
C LEU A 10 0.99 11.44 0.19
N GLY A 11 2.31 11.70 0.16
CA GLY A 11 2.93 12.84 0.84
C GLY A 11 2.73 12.84 2.36
N LYS A 12 2.38 11.70 2.97
CA LYS A 12 2.06 11.58 4.39
C LYS A 12 2.71 10.36 5.01
N SER A 13 3.01 10.45 6.30
CA SER A 13 3.50 9.33 7.09
C SER A 13 2.36 8.36 7.38
N VAL A 14 2.53 7.11 6.96
CA VAL A 14 1.50 6.08 7.03
C VAL A 14 2.00 4.98 7.94
N SER A 15 1.17 4.54 8.89
CA SER A 15 1.51 3.37 9.70
C SER A 15 1.58 2.11 8.84
N TYR A 16 2.48 1.19 9.16
CA TYR A 16 2.58 -0.13 8.54
C TYR A 16 1.23 -0.85 8.39
N ARG A 17 0.36 -0.74 9.41
CA ARG A 17 -0.99 -1.34 9.37
C ARG A 17 -1.84 -0.82 8.21
N ARG A 18 -1.72 0.47 7.89
CA ARG A 18 -2.47 1.09 6.80
C ARG A 18 -1.83 0.79 5.44
N LEU A 19 -0.51 0.64 5.35
CA LEU A 19 0.18 0.13 4.17
C LEU A 19 -0.32 -1.28 3.79
N ILE A 20 -0.34 -2.20 4.75
CA ILE A 20 -0.85 -3.57 4.55
C ILE A 20 -2.30 -3.55 4.03
N ARG A 21 -3.15 -2.68 4.58
CA ARG A 21 -4.54 -2.55 4.11
C ARG A 21 -4.63 -2.06 2.66
N LEU A 22 -3.77 -1.12 2.26
CA LEU A 22 -3.73 -0.63 0.88
C LEU A 22 -3.29 -1.73 -0.09
N GLU A 23 -2.32 -2.56 0.30
CA GLU A 23 -1.90 -3.72 -0.49
C GLU A 23 -3.01 -4.77 -0.63
N LEU A 24 -3.73 -5.07 0.45
CA LEU A 24 -4.89 -5.97 0.40
C LEU A 24 -5.99 -5.48 -0.55
N TYR A 25 -6.27 -4.17 -0.59
CA TYR A 25 -7.22 -3.61 -1.55
C TYR A 25 -6.77 -3.77 -3.00
N LYS A 26 -5.47 -3.65 -3.29
CA LYS A 26 -4.95 -3.90 -4.65
C LYS A 26 -5.13 -5.36 -5.04
N ILE A 27 -4.85 -6.30 -4.14
CA ILE A 27 -5.05 -7.74 -4.38
C ILE A 27 -6.54 -8.05 -4.61
N GLN A 28 -7.43 -7.49 -3.79
CA GLN A 28 -8.87 -7.68 -3.96
C GLN A 28 -9.33 -7.21 -5.35
N LYS A 29 -8.90 -6.02 -5.79
CA LYS A 29 -9.22 -5.50 -7.13
C LYS A 29 -8.64 -6.33 -8.27
N HIS A 30 -7.48 -6.94 -8.03
CA HIS A 30 -6.86 -7.85 -8.98
C HIS A 30 -7.65 -9.15 -9.12
N ILE A 31 -8.11 -9.72 -8.01
CA ILE A 31 -8.96 -10.92 -8.01
C ILE A 31 -10.30 -10.64 -8.69
N LEU A 32 -10.86 -9.44 -8.51
CA LEU A 32 -12.11 -9.00 -9.16
C LEU A 32 -11.91 -8.66 -10.65
N GLY A 33 -10.70 -8.74 -11.19
CA GLY A 33 -10.41 -8.48 -12.60
C GLY A 33 -10.49 -7.01 -13.02
N GLU A 34 -10.67 -6.08 -12.07
CA GLU A 34 -10.80 -4.65 -12.37
C GLU A 34 -9.45 -3.99 -12.70
N LYS A 35 -8.39 -4.38 -11.99
CA LYS A 35 -7.07 -3.77 -12.14
C LYS A 35 -5.95 -4.76 -11.84
N ILE A 36 -4.93 -4.81 -12.69
CA ILE A 36 -3.75 -5.67 -12.46
C ILE A 36 -3.02 -5.21 -11.19
N TYR A 37 -2.63 -6.17 -10.36
CA TYR A 37 -1.91 -5.91 -9.12
C TYR A 37 -0.53 -5.32 -9.42
N GLU A 38 -0.27 -4.11 -8.91
CA GLU A 38 1.05 -3.49 -8.92
C GLU A 38 1.55 -3.34 -7.48
N PRO A 39 2.60 -4.07 -7.09
CA PRO A 39 3.13 -4.02 -5.74
C PRO A 39 3.66 -2.62 -5.44
N TYR A 40 3.45 -2.15 -4.21
CA TYR A 40 4.08 -0.92 -3.75
C TYR A 40 5.60 -1.08 -3.71
N GLN A 41 6.31 -0.33 -4.56
CA GLN A 41 7.77 -0.23 -4.49
C GLN A 41 8.17 0.90 -3.55
N SER A 42 8.77 0.53 -2.42
CA SER A 42 9.48 1.44 -1.53
C SER A 42 10.90 1.63 -2.06
N LEU A 43 11.15 2.71 -2.79
CA LEU A 43 12.52 3.21 -2.99
C LEU A 43 12.98 3.86 -1.68
N TRP A 44 13.60 3.06 -0.81
CA TRP A 44 14.45 3.60 0.26
C TRP A 44 15.65 4.31 -0.33
#